data_AF-A0AAV8YEI5-F1
#
_entry.id   AF-A0AAV8YEI5-F1
#
_cell.length_a   1.000
_cell.length_b   1.000
_cell.length_c   1.000
_cell.angle_alpha   90.00
_cell.angle_beta   90.00
_cell.angle_gamma   90.00
#
_symmetry.space_group_name_H-M   'P 1'
#
loop_
_entity.id
_entity.type
_entity.pdbx_description
1 polymer ?
#
loop_
_entity_poly.entity_id
_entity_poly.type
_entity_poly.pdbx_seq_one_letter_code
_entity_poly.pdbx_strand_id
1 'polypeptide(L)'
;MVGSILIRKVWEKSTDAGLGRTVHTPQLVENILNAVHDTPSTSTRRLSTQLNASKTIVHKVLKEQLLYPYHWKKVHELIPEDVPRRMQFENWLLDQQQNNVNLISNILLRMKQVLLKMVLPIYTTHMYGLMKILMPLLFRIINISSNQLISGLGLLAIF
;
A
#
# COMPACT_ATOMS: atom_id res chain seq x y z
N MET A 1 12.74 -26.77 14.54
CA MET A 1 11.82 -27.86 14.98
C MET A 1 10.35 -27.41 15.15
N VAL A 2 9.99 -26.14 14.89
CA VAL A 2 8.61 -25.63 15.03
C VAL A 2 7.81 -25.67 13.71
N GLY A 3 8.50 -25.62 12.56
CA GLY A 3 7.86 -25.63 11.23
C GLY A 3 7.13 -26.93 10.87
N SER A 4 7.55 -28.07 11.42
CA SER A 4 6.99 -29.40 11.08
C SER A 4 5.56 -29.62 11.56
N ILE A 5 5.12 -28.95 12.62
CA ILE A 5 3.78 -29.12 13.22
C ILE A 5 2.72 -28.35 12.43
N LEU A 6 3.05 -27.14 11.95
CA LEU A 6 2.14 -26.34 11.12
C LEU A 6 1.93 -26.95 9.72
N ILE A 7 2.95 -27.61 9.17
CA ILE A 7 2.90 -28.26 7.85
C ILE A 7 1.89 -29.43 7.81
N ARG A 8 1.81 -30.27 8.87
CA ARG A 8 0.87 -31.40 8.90
C ARG A 8 -0.60 -30.97 8.94
N LYS A 9 -0.93 -29.93 9.70
CA LYS A 9 -2.33 -29.52 9.93
C LYS A 9 -2.99 -28.89 8.70
N VAL A 10 -2.20 -28.30 7.81
CA VAL A 10 -2.70 -27.69 6.55
C VAL A 10 -2.98 -28.76 5.48
N TRP A 11 -2.26 -29.88 5.50
CA TRP A 11 -2.31 -30.89 4.43
C TRP A 11 -3.41 -31.95 4.58
N GLU A 12 -4.08 -32.01 5.74
CA GLU A 12 -5.09 -33.04 6.03
C GLU A 12 -6.48 -32.75 5.44
N LYS A 13 -6.68 -31.63 4.72
CA LYS A 13 -8.01 -31.19 4.23
C LYS A 13 -8.11 -30.96 2.72
N SER A 14 -7.63 -31.89 1.89
CA SER A 14 -7.86 -31.81 0.45
C SER A 14 -7.91 -33.17 -0.24
N THR A 15 -8.68 -34.11 0.30
CA THR A 15 -9.24 -35.18 -0.53
C THR A 15 -10.59 -34.72 -1.10
N ASP A 16 -10.77 -34.97 -2.39
CA ASP A 16 -12.04 -35.01 -3.12
C ASP A 16 -12.62 -33.69 -3.67
N ALA A 17 -12.19 -33.35 -4.90
CA ALA A 17 -13.06 -33.30 -6.08
C ALA A 17 -12.43 -32.43 -7.20
N GLY A 18 -12.13 -33.07 -8.34
CA GLY A 18 -12.16 -32.45 -9.66
C GLY A 18 -10.98 -31.57 -10.08
N LEU A 19 -10.49 -31.87 -11.28
CA LEU A 19 -9.37 -31.26 -12.03
C LEU A 19 -7.99 -31.55 -11.45
N GLY A 20 -7.12 -32.14 -12.27
CA GLY A 20 -5.74 -32.50 -11.99
C GLY A 20 -4.91 -31.33 -11.47
N ARG A 21 -5.09 -30.98 -10.19
CA ARG A 21 -4.15 -30.20 -9.43
C ARG A 21 -2.88 -31.02 -9.44
N THR A 22 -1.84 -30.50 -10.07
CA THR A 22 -0.48 -31.01 -9.94
C THR A 22 -0.21 -31.16 -8.45
N VAL A 23 -0.32 -32.39 -7.96
CA VAL A 23 -0.07 -32.74 -6.57
C VAL A 23 1.38 -32.39 -6.34
N HIS A 24 1.63 -31.30 -5.62
CA HIS A 24 2.97 -30.91 -5.26
C HIS A 24 3.51 -32.02 -4.36
N THR A 25 4.61 -32.65 -4.74
CA THR A 25 5.27 -33.61 -3.86
C THR A 25 5.57 -32.90 -2.55
N PRO A 26 5.16 -33.42 -1.38
CA PRO A 26 5.39 -32.77 -0.08
C PRO A 26 6.86 -32.35 0.11
N GLN A 27 7.79 -33.16 -0.43
CA GLN A 27 9.21 -32.87 -0.47
C GLN A 27 9.56 -31.56 -1.20
N LEU A 28 8.93 -31.29 -2.35
CA LEU A 28 9.19 -30.07 -3.11
C LEU A 28 8.71 -28.83 -2.34
N VAL A 29 7.54 -28.92 -1.70
CA VAL A 29 7.00 -27.85 -0.86
C VAL A 29 7.97 -27.56 0.29
N GLU A 30 8.42 -28.58 1.00
CA GLU A 30 9.37 -28.44 2.10
C GLU A 30 10.70 -27.82 1.63
N ASN A 31 11.24 -28.27 0.50
CA ASN A 31 12.45 -27.72 -0.08
C ASN A 31 12.30 -26.23 -0.45
N ILE A 32 11.14 -25.81 -0.98
CA ILE A 32 10.84 -24.41 -1.28
C ILE A 32 10.81 -23.58 0.02
N LEU A 33 10.14 -24.07 1.05
CA LEU A 33 9.99 -23.34 2.31
C LEU A 33 11.31 -23.24 3.08
N ASN A 34 12.12 -24.30 3.09
CA ASN A 34 13.45 -24.28 3.70
C ASN A 34 14.36 -23.28 2.99
N ALA A 35 14.38 -23.27 1.65
CA ALA A 35 15.19 -22.32 0.89
C ALA A 35 14.82 -20.85 1.16
N VAL A 36 13.53 -20.57 1.37
CA VAL A 36 13.03 -19.23 1.73
C VAL A 36 13.35 -18.88 3.18
N HIS A 37 13.23 -19.83 4.09
CA HIS A 37 13.59 -19.64 5.50
C HIS A 37 15.07 -19.26 5.64
N ASP A 38 15.95 -19.97 4.93
CA ASP A 38 17.40 -19.71 4.99
C ASP A 38 17.78 -18.40 4.29
N THR A 39 17.07 -18.04 3.20
CA THR A 39 17.35 -16.84 2.42
C THR A 39 16.05 -16.11 2.00
N PRO A 40 15.45 -15.28 2.87
CA PRO A 40 14.15 -14.67 2.63
C PRO A 40 14.13 -13.64 1.48
N SER A 41 15.31 -13.14 1.08
CA SER A 41 15.45 -12.20 -0.04
C SER A 41 15.52 -12.88 -1.41
N THR A 42 15.36 -14.20 -1.49
CA THR A 42 15.50 -14.97 -2.73
C THR A 42 14.27 -14.81 -3.62
N SER A 43 14.50 -14.52 -4.91
CA SER A 43 13.40 -14.36 -5.86
C SER A 43 12.76 -15.70 -6.24
N THR A 44 11.47 -15.69 -6.58
CA THR A 44 10.75 -16.86 -7.12
C THR A 44 11.45 -17.46 -8.34
N ARG A 45 12.08 -16.62 -9.18
CA ARG A 45 12.89 -17.09 -10.32
C ARG A 45 14.12 -17.87 -9.87
N ARG A 46 14.86 -17.37 -8.88
CA ARG A 46 16.05 -18.04 -8.35
C ARG A 46 15.70 -19.37 -7.69
N LEU A 47 14.63 -19.41 -6.90
CA LEU A 47 14.10 -20.64 -6.31
C LEU A 47 13.70 -21.67 -7.37
N SER A 48 13.02 -21.22 -8.43
CA SER A 48 12.62 -22.07 -9.56
C SER A 48 13.83 -22.74 -10.23
N THR A 49 14.91 -21.98 -10.48
CA THR A 49 16.15 -22.52 -11.06
C THR A 49 16.88 -23.45 -10.08
N GLN A 50 16.97 -23.09 -8.81
CA GLN A 50 17.68 -23.87 -7.79
C GLN A 50 17.00 -25.23 -7.50
N LEU A 51 15.67 -25.26 -7.48
CA LEU A 51 14.87 -26.44 -7.13
C LEU A 51 14.34 -27.18 -8.36
N ASN A 52 14.76 -26.78 -9.56
CA ASN A 52 14.27 -27.28 -10.84
C ASN A 52 12.74 -27.40 -10.91
N ALA A 53 12.05 -26.37 -10.38
CA ALA A 53 10.60 -26.32 -10.27
C ALA A 53 10.05 -25.19 -11.14
N SER A 54 8.81 -25.30 -11.62
CA SER A 54 8.22 -24.19 -12.37
C SER A 54 7.98 -22.99 -11.45
N LYS A 55 8.18 -21.77 -11.98
CA LYS A 55 7.91 -20.53 -11.23
C LYS A 55 6.47 -20.47 -10.68
N THR A 56 5.52 -21.00 -11.44
CA THR A 56 4.11 -21.07 -11.05
C THR A 56 3.90 -21.91 -9.80
N ILE A 57 4.58 -23.07 -9.70
CA ILE A 57 4.54 -23.93 -8.52
C ILE A 57 5.13 -23.21 -7.31
N VAL A 58 6.32 -22.62 -7.46
CA VAL A 58 6.96 -21.87 -6.37
C VAL A 58 6.04 -20.74 -5.89
N HIS A 59 5.48 -19.94 -6.81
CA HIS A 59 4.59 -18.85 -6.44
C HIS A 59 3.32 -19.33 -5.72
N LYS A 60 2.73 -20.44 -6.17
CA LYS A 60 1.54 -21.03 -5.55
C LYS A 60 1.83 -21.51 -4.13
N VAL A 61 2.92 -22.23 -3.92
CA VAL A 61 3.36 -22.69 -2.58
C VAL A 61 3.57 -21.51 -1.63
N LEU A 62 4.27 -20.46 -2.08
CA LEU A 62 4.49 -19.27 -1.24
C LEU A 62 3.17 -18.58 -0.89
N LYS A 63 2.24 -18.46 -1.85
CA LYS A 63 0.93 -17.87 -1.63
C LYS A 63 0.07 -18.68 -0.66
N GLU A 64 0.09 -20.00 -0.76
CA GLU A 64 -0.63 -20.92 0.15
C GLU A 64 -0.09 -20.84 1.59
N GLN A 65 1.21 -20.56 1.75
CA GLN A 65 1.86 -20.37 3.05
C GLN A 65 1.87 -18.90 3.52
N LEU A 66 1.13 -18.01 2.84
CA LEU A 66 1.05 -16.57 3.15
C LEU A 66 2.40 -15.84 3.12
N LEU A 67 3.36 -16.35 2.34
CA LEU A 67 4.67 -15.75 2.13
C LEU A 67 4.62 -14.83 0.91
N TYR A 68 4.58 -13.52 1.16
CA TYR A 68 4.56 -12.50 0.12
C TYR A 68 5.95 -11.93 -0.13
N PRO A 69 6.39 -11.81 -1.40
CA PRO A 69 7.62 -11.11 -1.72
C PRO A 69 7.55 -9.66 -1.23
N TYR A 70 8.48 -9.28 -0.37
CA TYR A 70 8.66 -7.90 0.08
C TYR A 70 10.04 -7.41 -0.35
N HIS A 71 10.09 -6.22 -0.95
CA HIS A 71 11.36 -5.59 -1.30
C HIS A 71 11.76 -4.64 -0.17
N TRP A 72 12.71 -5.07 0.65
CA TRP A 72 13.25 -4.22 1.71
C TRP A 72 14.04 -3.07 1.06
N LYS A 73 13.63 -1.83 1.36
CA LYS A 73 14.35 -0.63 0.96
C LYS A 73 14.71 0.16 2.20
N LYS A 74 16.00 0.28 2.50
CA LYS A 74 16.49 1.22 3.52
C LYS A 74 16.30 2.64 2.97
N VAL A 75 15.35 3.39 3.54
CA VAL A 75 15.08 4.79 3.16
C VAL A 75 16.05 5.74 3.86
N HIS A 76 16.61 5.33 4.99
CA HIS A 76 17.67 6.05 5.71
C HIS A 76 18.75 5.04 6.12
N GLU A 77 20.01 5.44 6.00
CA GLU A 77 21.13 4.66 6.52
C GLU A 77 21.21 4.88 8.03
N LEU A 78 21.20 3.80 8.82
CA LEU A 78 21.44 3.87 10.25
C LEU A 78 22.95 3.96 10.47
N ILE A 79 23.41 5.07 11.03
CA ILE A 79 24.82 5.24 11.41
C ILE A 79 25.00 4.63 12.81
N PRO A 80 26.14 4.01 13.17
CA PRO A 80 26.33 3.39 14.49
C PRO A 80 25.96 4.28 15.69
N GLU A 81 26.14 5.60 15.60
CA GLU A 81 25.78 6.56 16.65
C GLU A 81 24.26 6.73 16.83
N ASP A 82 23.44 6.34 15.86
CA ASP A 82 21.99 6.43 15.95
C ASP A 82 21.41 5.41 16.93
N VAL A 83 22.06 4.25 17.09
CA VAL A 83 21.60 3.18 17.99
C VAL A 83 21.52 3.67 19.45
N PRO A 84 22.60 4.22 20.06
CA PRO A 84 22.51 4.71 21.42
C PRO A 84 21.56 5.90 21.56
N ARG A 85 21.48 6.79 20.56
CA ARG A 85 20.53 7.93 20.58
C ARG A 85 19.08 7.46 20.56
N ARG A 86 18.76 6.44 19.77
CA ARG A 86 17.42 5.85 19.72
C ARG A 86 17.05 5.18 21.04
N MET A 87 17.97 4.43 21.65
CA MET A 87 17.73 3.85 22.98
C MET A 87 17.52 4.92 24.06
N GLN A 88 18.30 6.00 24.05
CA GLN A 88 18.10 7.13 24.97
C GLN A 88 16.73 7.78 24.78
N PHE A 89 16.32 8.00 23.52
CA PHE A 89 15.01 8.54 23.19
C PHE A 89 13.87 7.60 23.61
N GLU A 90 14.03 6.29 23.40
CA GLU A 90 13.04 5.28 23.82
C GLU A 90 12.85 5.29 25.33
N ASN A 91 13.93 5.26 26.11
CA ASN A 91 13.85 5.33 27.57
C ASN A 91 13.17 6.63 28.04
N TRP A 92 13.56 7.78 27.48
CA TRP A 92 12.90 9.04 27.76
C TRP A 92 11.41 9.01 27.43
N LEU A 93 11.04 8.46 26.27
CA LEU A 93 9.65 8.39 25.83
C LEU A 93 8.80 7.50 26.75
N LEU A 94 9.36 6.38 27.22
CA LEU A 94 8.70 5.50 28.19
C LEU A 94 8.45 6.22 29.52
N ASP A 95 9.44 6.96 30.03
CA ASP A 95 9.29 7.76 31.25
C ASP A 95 8.21 8.84 31.08
N GLN A 96 8.19 9.53 29.94
CA GLN A 96 7.16 10.54 29.67
C GLN A 96 5.76 9.95 29.52
N GLN A 97 5.64 8.74 28.95
CA GLN A 97 4.35 8.06 28.80
C GLN A 97 3.80 7.57 30.15
N GLN A 98 4.67 7.18 31.10
CA GLN A 98 4.25 6.86 32.47
C GLN A 98 3.70 8.09 33.19
N ASN A 99 4.31 9.26 32.97
CA ASN A 99 3.86 10.53 33.55
C ASN A 99 2.61 11.09 32.86
N ASN A 100 2.38 10.77 31.58
CA ASN A 100 1.24 11.23 30.81
C ASN A 100 0.72 10.17 29.83
N VAL A 101 -0.37 9.51 30.22
CA VAL A 101 -1.01 8.43 29.44
C VAL A 101 -1.43 8.87 28.04
N ASN A 102 -1.75 10.16 27.85
CA ASN A 102 -2.25 10.71 26.58
C ASN A 102 -1.13 11.25 25.67
N LEU A 103 0.14 11.17 26.07
CA LEU A 103 1.27 11.74 25.33
C LEU A 103 1.34 11.23 23.89
N ILE A 104 1.36 9.90 23.68
CA ILE A 104 1.45 9.31 22.33
C ILE A 104 0.25 9.73 21.46
N SER A 105 -0.96 9.71 22.01
CA SER A 105 -2.17 10.13 21.29
C SER A 105 -2.06 11.59 20.84
N ASN A 106 -1.62 12.48 21.73
CA ASN A 106 -1.44 13.90 21.44
C ASN A 106 -0.36 14.16 20.38
N ILE A 107 0.75 13.42 20.44
CA ILE A 107 1.82 13.48 19.43
C ILE A 107 1.27 13.07 18.06
N LEU A 108 0.58 11.93 17.97
CA LEU A 108 0.01 11.42 16.72
C LEU A 108 -1.02 12.39 16.11
N LEU A 109 -1.89 12.97 16.95
CA LEU A 109 -2.85 13.98 16.51
C LEU A 109 -2.15 15.21 15.94
N ARG A 110 -1.10 15.70 16.62
CA ARG A 110 -0.33 16.85 16.18
C ARG A 110 0.41 16.58 14.86
N MET A 111 1.01 15.40 14.71
CA MET A 111 1.66 14.99 13.45
C MET A 111 0.67 14.94 12.28
N LYS A 112 -0.53 14.39 12.49
CA LYS A 112 -1.60 14.38 11.48
C LYS A 112 -2.05 15.80 11.10
N GLN A 113 -2.16 16.71 12.08
CA GLN A 113 -2.54 18.10 11.82
C GLN A 113 -1.50 18.84 10.98
N VAL A 114 -0.20 18.61 11.21
CA VAL A 114 0.88 19.23 10.40
C VAL A 114 0.79 18.77 8.95
N LEU A 115 0.61 17.47 8.70
CA LEU A 115 0.43 16.93 7.36
C LEU A 115 -0.81 17.51 6.66
N LEU A 116 -1.93 17.58 7.38
CA LEU A 116 -3.17 18.13 6.85
C LEU A 116 -3.03 19.62 6.49
N LYS A 117 -2.37 20.41 7.35
CA LYS A 117 -2.11 21.84 7.11
C LYS A 117 -1.14 22.11 5.97
N MET A 118 -0.27 21.17 5.61
CA MET A 118 0.62 21.30 4.46
C MET A 118 -0.09 21.00 3.13
N VAL A 119 -1.04 20.07 3.15
CA VAL A 119 -1.70 19.54 1.96
C VAL A 119 -2.95 20.35 1.57
N LEU A 120 -3.77 20.74 2.55
CA LEU A 120 -4.99 21.50 2.31
C LEU A 120 -4.78 22.83 1.56
N PRO A 121 -3.75 23.65 1.84
CA PRO A 121 -3.54 24.91 1.14
C PRO A 121 -3.28 24.72 -0.36
N ILE A 122 -2.61 23.62 -0.74
CA ILE A 122 -2.27 23.31 -2.14
C ILE A 122 -3.55 23.05 -2.93
N TYR A 123 -4.46 22.24 -2.37
CA TYR A 123 -5.74 21.96 -3.01
C TYR A 123 -6.66 23.19 -3.03
N THR A 124 -6.72 23.96 -1.94
CA THR A 124 -7.58 25.15 -1.91
C THR A 124 -7.07 26.23 -2.86
N THR A 125 -5.77 26.55 -2.86
CA THR A 125 -5.20 27.55 -3.80
C THR A 125 -5.31 27.14 -5.26
N HIS A 126 -5.11 25.85 -5.58
CA HIS A 126 -5.28 25.36 -6.95
C HIS A 126 -6.73 25.47 -7.42
N MET A 127 -7.70 25.09 -6.57
CA MET A 127 -9.13 25.20 -6.88
C MET A 127 -9.57 26.66 -7.03
N TYR A 128 -9.13 27.58 -6.15
CA TYR A 128 -9.41 29.01 -6.29
C TYR A 128 -8.78 29.61 -7.56
N GLY A 129 -7.59 29.15 -7.97
CA GLY A 129 -6.94 29.54 -9.22
C GLY A 129 -7.72 29.09 -10.46
N LEU A 130 -8.15 27.83 -10.47
CA LEU A 130 -9.01 27.28 -11.54
C LEU A 130 -10.35 28.01 -11.61
N MET A 131 -10.98 28.29 -10.46
CA MET A 131 -12.22 29.06 -10.41
C MET A 131 -12.03 30.48 -10.96
N LYS A 132 -10.92 31.16 -10.64
CA LYS A 132 -10.65 32.51 -11.18
C LYS A 132 -10.49 32.54 -12.70
N ILE A 133 -9.97 31.47 -13.30
CA ILE A 133 -9.78 31.36 -14.76
C ILE A 133 -11.07 30.93 -15.46
N LEU A 134 -11.79 29.95 -14.89
CA LEU A 134 -12.97 29.35 -15.51
C LEU A 134 -14.25 30.17 -15.33
N MET A 135 -14.40 30.89 -14.20
CA MET A 135 -15.59 31.70 -13.93
C MET A 135 -15.88 32.78 -15.00
N PRO A 136 -14.91 33.57 -15.48
CA PRO A 136 -15.19 34.55 -16.52
C PRO A 136 -15.55 33.90 -17.87
N LEU A 137 -15.00 32.72 -18.18
CA LEU A 137 -15.34 31.96 -19.39
C LEU A 137 -16.75 31.38 -19.31
N LEU A 138 -17.13 30.77 -18.18
CA LEU A 138 -18.48 30.29 -17.95
C LEU A 138 -19.50 31.43 -18.01
N PHE A 139 -19.19 32.59 -17.40
CA PHE A 139 -20.04 33.77 -17.49
C PHE A 139 -20.20 34.25 -18.93
N ARG A 140 -19.13 34.24 -19.74
CA ARG A 140 -19.18 34.58 -21.17
C ARG A 140 -20.04 33.60 -21.97
N ILE A 141 -19.88 32.30 -21.74
CA ILE A 141 -20.65 31.24 -22.43
C ILE A 141 -22.15 31.38 -22.11
N ILE A 142 -22.48 31.58 -20.84
CA ILE A 142 -23.87 31.78 -20.38
C ILE A 142 -24.45 33.07 -20.98
N ASN A 143 -23.70 34.17 -21.00
CA ASN A 143 -24.19 35.43 -21.58
C ASN A 143 -24.38 35.33 -23.11
N ILE A 144 -23.50 34.62 -23.81
CA ILE A 144 -23.62 34.35 -25.26
C ILE A 144 -24.85 33.48 -25.54
N SER A 145 -25.10 32.41 -24.79
CA SER A 145 -26.29 31.57 -24.99
C SER A 145 -27.58 32.34 -24.71
N SER A 146 -27.56 33.24 -23.73
CA SER A 146 -28.69 34.13 -23.41
C SER A 146 -28.99 35.09 -24.57
N ASN A 147 -27.96 35.72 -25.14
CA ASN A 147 -28.12 36.66 -26.25
C ASN A 147 -28.57 36.00 -27.56
N GLN A 148 -28.11 34.76 -27.84
CA GLN A 148 -28.54 33.99 -29.01
C GLN A 148 -30.00 33.53 -28.91
N LEU A 149 -30.48 33.19 -27.70
CA LEU A 149 -31.89 32.88 -27.44
C LEU A 149 -32.80 34.09 -27.63
N ILE A 150 -32.36 35.28 -27.18
CA ILE A 150 -33.13 36.53 -27.34
C ILE A 150 -33.21 36.94 -28.82
N SER A 151 -32.13 36.82 -29.59
CA SER A 151 -32.15 37.09 -31.04
C SER A 151 -32.97 36.07 -31.84
N GLY A 152 -32.98 34.80 -31.42
CA GLY A 152 -33.77 33.74 -32.06
C GLY A 152 -35.28 33.88 -31.79
N LEU A 153 -35.67 34.30 -30.59
CA LEU A 153 -37.07 34.57 -30.24
C LEU A 153 -37.60 35.84 -30.93
N GLY A 154 -36.76 36.86 -31.15
CA GLY A 154 -37.13 38.06 -31.92
C GLY A 154 -37.43 37.79 -33.39
N LEU A 155 -36.80 36.77 -33.99
CA LEU A 155 -37.05 36.37 -35.39
C LEU A 155 -38.31 35.48 -35.56
N LEU A 156 -38.70 34.73 -34.52
CA LEU A 156 -39.95 33.94 -34.52
C LEU A 156 -41.21 34.76 -34.22
N ALA A 157 -41.07 36.00 -33.75
CA ALA A 157 -42.20 36.91 -33.48
C ALA A 157 -42.57 37.81 -34.69
N ILE A 158 -41.89 37.66 -35.83
CA ILE A 158 -42.06 38.49 -37.04
C ILE A 158 -42.70 37.69 -38.21
N PHE A 159 -43.08 36.42 -38.00
CA PHE A 159 -43.87 35.63 -38.95
C PHE A 159 -45.21 35.21 -38.36
#